data_AF-A0A5J9SMC7-F1
#
_entry.id   AF-A0A5J9SMC7-F1
#
_cell.length_a   1.000
_cell.length_b   1.000
_cell.length_c   1.000
_cell.angle_alpha   90.00
_cell.angle_beta   90.00
_cell.angle_gamma   90.00
#
_symmetry.space_group_name_H-M   'P 1'
#
loop_
_entity.id
_entity.type
_entity.pdbx_description
1 polymer ?
#
loop_
_entity_poly.entity_id
_entity_poly.type
_entity_poly.pdbx_seq_one_letter_code
_entity_poly.pdbx_strand_id
1 'polypeptide(L)'
;MKQGGSRKRQNNNTEKDLKVISVWGTGGVPGQTAIIKWAYDDLKRSKKFEFCAWIRVMHPFNPTEFLQCIMRQFYIDYSEEAGKIQEEETRGAHVLLKMGTMRQEELVHEFHKHVSMKSYLIVFNDLSTIEEWDWVKTYFPDNKKGCRIIVSTEQNEVASLCLFGQEKLVLELKQPYADHNIYAFCDKGKDGTDVVEQGPSSNTVPTDGNNNSACAKELTRTDTTIAVALKVSQLIGREKEKQDIIKKLKANAASKQLEVITICGMGGLGKTTLVKYIYQSQDLTAMFDKRACVTIKRPFNPSDLLASLLEQLCEKEAVRGEKTEPKDKLASLIAGKRFLIVIDDLLFTTEWDNIKDFFPATETSRIIITTREEKIAKYCSKDYNICKIELLEEKYACDLFTEK
;
A
#
# COMPACT_ATOMS: atom_id res chain seq x y z
N MET A 1 5.04 -56.54 -39.64
CA MET A 1 5.10 -55.34 -40.50
C MET A 1 4.49 -54.17 -39.72
N LYS A 2 5.29 -53.13 -39.50
CA LYS A 2 4.85 -51.83 -38.98
C LYS A 2 4.07 -51.08 -40.07
N GLN A 3 3.00 -50.39 -39.73
CA GLN A 3 2.64 -48.99 -40.08
C GLN A 3 1.43 -48.66 -39.17
N GLY A 4 1.30 -47.53 -38.49
CA GLY A 4 1.84 -46.19 -38.71
C GLY A 4 0.69 -45.20 -38.45
N GLY A 5 0.16 -45.16 -37.24
CA GLY A 5 -0.89 -44.22 -36.84
C GLY A 5 -0.30 -42.87 -36.44
N SER A 6 -0.40 -41.89 -37.34
CA SER A 6 0.02 -40.49 -37.11
C SER A 6 -0.62 -39.91 -35.85
N ARG A 7 0.19 -39.63 -34.83
CA ARG A 7 -0.14 -38.70 -33.75
C ARG A 7 -0.31 -37.31 -34.35
N LYS A 8 -1.56 -36.87 -34.58
CA LYS A 8 -1.88 -35.44 -34.65
C LYS A 8 -1.56 -34.85 -33.27
N ARG A 9 -0.45 -34.11 -33.17
CA ARG A 9 -0.23 -33.14 -32.11
C ARG A 9 -1.38 -32.14 -32.18
N GLN A 10 -2.33 -32.23 -31.24
CA GLN A 10 -3.23 -31.12 -30.96
C GLN A 10 -2.38 -29.99 -30.38
N ASN A 11 -2.15 -28.97 -31.19
CA ASN A 11 -1.68 -27.67 -30.74
C ASN A 11 -2.76 -27.10 -29.82
N ASN A 12 -2.56 -27.20 -28.51
CA ASN A 12 -3.29 -26.40 -27.53
C ASN A 12 -2.77 -24.96 -27.64
N ASN A 13 -3.32 -24.21 -28.60
CA ASN A 13 -3.15 -22.78 -28.68
C ASN A 13 -4.02 -22.16 -27.59
N THR A 14 -3.50 -22.09 -26.36
CA THR A 14 -4.13 -21.35 -25.26
C THR A 14 -4.27 -19.90 -25.69
N GLU A 15 -5.50 -19.39 -25.80
CA GLU A 15 -5.77 -17.99 -26.14
C GLU A 15 -5.03 -17.10 -25.12
N LYS A 16 -4.05 -16.34 -25.60
CA LYS A 16 -3.14 -15.54 -24.77
C LYS A 16 -3.75 -14.16 -24.56
N ASP A 17 -4.82 -14.10 -23.79
CA ASP A 17 -5.55 -12.86 -23.54
C ASP A 17 -4.75 -11.91 -22.63
N LEU A 18 -5.05 -10.63 -22.73
CA LEU A 18 -4.60 -9.60 -21.79
C LEU A 18 -5.08 -9.97 -20.38
N LYS A 19 -4.16 -10.04 -19.42
CA LYS A 19 -4.52 -10.26 -18.00
C LYS A 19 -4.05 -9.11 -17.15
N VAL A 20 -4.89 -8.72 -16.20
CA VAL A 20 -4.58 -7.75 -15.16
C VAL A 20 -4.36 -8.49 -13.86
N ILE A 21 -3.31 -8.12 -13.14
CA ILE A 21 -3.02 -8.59 -11.80
C ILE A 21 -3.00 -7.35 -10.92
N SER A 22 -3.89 -7.25 -9.95
CA SER A 22 -3.82 -6.16 -8.98
C SER A 22 -3.17 -6.64 -7.70
N VAL A 23 -2.29 -5.82 -7.14
CA VAL A 23 -1.56 -6.13 -5.91
C VAL A 23 -1.92 -5.07 -4.88
N TRP A 24 -2.38 -5.55 -3.73
CA TRP A 24 -2.77 -4.75 -2.59
C TRP A 24 -2.01 -5.21 -1.36
N GLY A 25 -1.70 -4.33 -0.43
CA GLY A 25 -0.96 -4.69 0.77
C GLY A 25 -1.14 -3.67 1.89
N THR A 26 -1.15 -4.18 3.11
CA THR A 26 -1.46 -3.40 4.32
C THR A 26 -0.28 -2.57 4.86
N GLY A 27 0.94 -2.81 4.35
CA GLY A 27 2.19 -2.15 4.79
C GLY A 27 2.64 -0.92 4.01
N GLY A 28 1.77 -0.37 3.16
CA GLY A 28 2.09 0.73 2.26
C GLY A 28 2.89 0.31 1.01
N VAL A 29 3.04 1.25 0.08
CA VAL A 29 3.69 1.07 -1.24
C VAL A 29 5.04 0.33 -1.25
N PRO A 30 5.97 0.50 -0.26
CA PRO A 30 7.32 -0.07 -0.37
C PRO A 30 7.35 -1.62 -0.40
N GLY A 31 6.52 -2.29 0.40
CA GLY A 31 6.47 -3.76 0.44
C GLY A 31 5.87 -4.37 -0.83
N GLN A 32 4.82 -3.74 -1.36
CA GLN A 32 4.20 -4.12 -2.64
C GLN A 32 5.20 -3.92 -3.79
N THR A 33 5.85 -2.75 -3.82
CA THR A 33 6.84 -2.38 -4.84
C THR A 33 8.00 -3.35 -4.88
N ALA A 34 8.51 -3.83 -3.74
CA ALA A 34 9.64 -4.77 -3.71
C ALA A 34 9.31 -6.11 -4.39
N ILE A 35 8.14 -6.71 -4.11
CA ILE A 35 7.74 -7.97 -4.75
C ILE A 35 7.48 -7.77 -6.24
N ILE A 36 6.72 -6.73 -6.58
CA ILE A 36 6.39 -6.44 -7.98
C ILE A 36 7.68 -6.13 -8.75
N LYS A 37 8.63 -5.44 -8.14
CA LYS A 37 9.92 -5.12 -8.73
C LYS A 37 10.75 -6.36 -8.99
N TRP A 38 10.84 -7.25 -8.00
CA TRP A 38 11.51 -8.54 -8.17
C TRP A 38 10.88 -9.37 -9.32
N ALA A 39 9.55 -9.50 -9.33
CA ALA A 39 8.84 -10.25 -10.36
C ALA A 39 8.97 -9.60 -11.75
N TYR A 40 8.90 -8.27 -11.83
CA TYR A 40 9.08 -7.51 -13.06
C TYR A 40 10.49 -7.68 -13.62
N ASP A 41 11.52 -7.54 -12.79
CA ASP A 41 12.92 -7.68 -13.23
C ASP A 41 13.22 -9.12 -13.67
N ASP A 42 12.63 -10.12 -13.01
CA ASP A 42 12.72 -11.52 -13.44
C ASP A 42 12.05 -11.76 -14.80
N LEU A 43 10.81 -11.31 -14.98
CA LEU A 43 10.07 -11.42 -16.25
C LEU A 43 10.70 -10.60 -17.38
N LYS A 44 11.29 -9.45 -17.06
CA LYS A 44 12.05 -8.64 -18.02
C LYS A 44 13.30 -9.38 -18.48
N ARG A 45 14.07 -9.97 -17.54
CA ARG A 45 15.23 -10.81 -17.87
C ARG A 45 14.87 -12.07 -18.65
N SER A 46 13.68 -12.62 -18.41
CA SER A 46 13.22 -13.82 -19.14
C SER A 46 12.86 -13.53 -20.60
N LYS A 47 12.87 -12.26 -21.04
CA LYS A 47 12.52 -11.82 -22.42
C LYS A 47 11.20 -12.38 -22.94
N LYS A 48 10.25 -12.59 -22.03
CA LYS A 48 8.93 -13.14 -22.35
C LYS A 48 8.00 -12.10 -22.98
N PHE A 49 8.28 -10.82 -22.72
CA PHE A 49 7.54 -9.67 -23.21
C PHE A 49 8.48 -8.79 -24.03
N GLU A 50 8.02 -8.32 -25.18
CA GLU A 50 8.80 -7.45 -26.07
C GLU A 50 8.94 -6.03 -25.53
N PHE A 51 7.98 -5.60 -24.71
CA PHE A 51 8.02 -4.31 -24.06
C PHE A 51 7.75 -4.43 -22.59
N CYS A 52 8.56 -3.76 -21.78
CA CYS A 52 8.30 -3.62 -20.36
C CYS A 52 8.20 -2.13 -20.02
N ALA A 53 7.25 -1.76 -19.15
CA ALA A 53 7.20 -0.41 -18.61
C ALA A 53 6.79 -0.42 -17.14
N TRP A 54 7.36 0.51 -16.39
CA TRP A 54 7.04 0.78 -15.01
C TRP A 54 6.59 2.23 -14.87
N ILE A 55 5.32 2.45 -14.57
CA ILE A 55 4.67 3.76 -14.66
C ILE A 55 4.03 4.13 -13.34
N ARG A 56 4.23 5.37 -12.93
CA ARG A 56 3.46 6.01 -11.88
C ARG A 56 2.41 6.90 -12.54
N VAL A 57 1.14 6.73 -12.18
CA VAL A 57 0.07 7.60 -12.69
C VAL A 57 0.12 8.91 -11.91
N MET A 58 0.38 10.02 -12.60
CA MET A 58 0.49 11.35 -12.00
C MET A 58 -0.88 12.02 -11.92
N HIS A 59 -1.13 12.78 -10.85
CA HIS A 59 -2.37 13.55 -10.67
C HIS A 59 -2.10 15.06 -10.72
N PRO A 60 -2.90 15.86 -11.45
CA PRO A 60 -4.02 15.44 -12.32
C PRO A 60 -3.54 14.64 -13.54
N PHE A 61 -4.37 13.69 -14.01
CA PHE A 61 -4.02 12.81 -15.11
C PHE A 61 -3.77 13.59 -16.41
N ASN A 62 -2.58 13.42 -16.99
CA ASN A 62 -2.19 14.01 -18.26
C ASN A 62 -1.92 12.90 -19.30
N PRO A 63 -2.82 12.71 -20.29
CA PRO A 63 -2.68 11.67 -21.31
C PRO A 63 -1.37 11.74 -22.10
N THR A 64 -0.92 12.94 -22.46
CA THR A 64 0.28 13.12 -23.29
C THR A 64 1.53 12.73 -22.53
N GLU A 65 1.66 13.20 -21.29
CA GLU A 65 2.80 12.86 -20.42
C GLU A 65 2.80 11.36 -20.09
N PHE A 66 1.63 10.79 -19.80
CA PHE A 66 1.44 9.36 -19.56
C PHE A 66 1.95 8.51 -20.72
N LEU A 67 1.50 8.81 -21.96
CA LEU A 67 1.91 8.09 -23.16
C LEU A 67 3.41 8.26 -23.44
N GLN A 68 3.94 9.47 -23.29
CA GLN A 68 5.37 9.74 -23.45
C GLN A 68 6.21 8.93 -22.44
N CYS A 69 5.75 8.76 -21.20
CA CYS A 69 6.46 7.96 -20.19
C CYS A 69 6.53 6.48 -20.55
N ILE A 70 5.44 5.90 -21.09
CA ILE A 70 5.45 4.51 -21.55
C ILE A 70 6.34 4.34 -22.79
N MET A 71 6.15 5.19 -23.79
CA MET A 71 6.91 5.10 -25.03
C MET A 71 8.41 5.23 -24.78
N ARG A 72 8.83 6.14 -23.89
CA ARG A 72 10.24 6.27 -23.48
C ARG A 72 10.84 4.94 -23.02
N GLN A 73 10.10 4.16 -22.22
CA GLN A 73 10.57 2.87 -21.73
C GLN A 73 10.56 1.79 -22.81
N PHE A 74 9.56 1.77 -23.68
CA PHE A 74 9.51 0.83 -24.81
C PHE A 74 10.70 1.00 -25.76
N TYR A 75 11.11 2.24 -26.03
CA TYR A 75 12.27 2.51 -26.88
C TYR A 75 13.61 2.21 -26.23
N ILE A 76 13.74 2.42 -24.91
CA ILE A 76 14.95 2.01 -24.17
C ILE A 76 15.10 0.48 -24.24
N ASP A 77 14.02 -0.26 -23.97
CA ASP A 77 14.02 -1.73 -24.03
C ASP A 77 14.34 -2.26 -25.44
N TYR A 78 13.86 -1.58 -26.48
CA TYR A 78 14.18 -1.92 -27.86
C TYR A 78 15.68 -1.72 -28.19
N SER A 79 16.30 -0.67 -27.64
CA SER A 79 17.71 -0.35 -27.89
C SER A 79 18.68 -1.33 -27.21
N GLU A 80 18.32 -1.88 -26.05
CA GLU A 80 19.14 -2.88 -25.34
C GLU A 80 19.12 -4.26 -26.02
N GLU A 81 18.06 -4.58 -26.78
CA GLU A 81 17.93 -5.83 -27.52
C GLU A 81 18.73 -5.83 -28.84
N ALA A 82 18.92 -4.67 -29.46
CA ALA A 82 19.52 -4.49 -30.78
C ALA A 82 21.07 -4.39 -30.78
N GLY A 83 21.76 -5.16 -29.92
CA GLY A 83 23.22 -5.22 -29.84
C GLY A 83 23.96 -5.80 -31.07
N LYS A 84 23.33 -5.84 -32.24
CA LYS A 84 23.92 -6.21 -33.53
C LYS A 84 23.15 -5.53 -34.67
N ILE A 85 23.56 -4.32 -35.06
CA ILE A 85 23.67 -3.80 -36.44
C ILE A 85 24.09 -2.33 -36.31
N GLN A 86 25.14 -1.98 -37.03
CA GLN A 86 25.83 -0.70 -36.99
C GLN A 86 25.04 0.36 -37.77
N GLU A 87 23.85 0.79 -37.29
CA GLU A 87 23.15 1.98 -37.82
C GLU A 87 21.94 2.50 -37.00
N GLU A 88 21.87 2.34 -35.68
CA GLU A 88 20.64 2.74 -34.93
C GLU A 88 20.82 3.50 -33.59
N GLU A 89 22.02 3.92 -33.20
CA GLU A 89 22.16 4.90 -32.08
C GLU A 89 21.43 6.23 -32.38
N THR A 90 21.26 6.56 -33.67
CA THR A 90 20.51 7.72 -34.14
C THR A 90 19.00 7.58 -33.93
N ARG A 91 18.44 6.36 -33.84
CA ARG A 91 16.98 6.16 -33.89
C ARG A 91 16.31 6.37 -32.53
N GLY A 92 16.91 5.87 -31.44
CA GLY A 92 16.38 6.09 -30.07
C GLY A 92 16.45 7.55 -29.62
N ALA A 93 17.58 8.22 -29.87
CA ALA A 93 17.75 9.64 -29.59
C ALA A 93 16.87 10.54 -30.47
N HIS A 94 16.73 10.21 -31.77
CA HIS A 94 15.83 10.93 -32.67
C HIS A 94 14.36 10.76 -32.28
N VAL A 95 13.96 9.59 -31.77
CA VAL A 95 12.62 9.33 -31.28
C VAL A 95 12.32 10.11 -29.99
N LEU A 96 13.26 10.21 -29.04
CA LEU A 96 13.11 11.03 -27.83
C LEU A 96 12.93 12.52 -28.17
N LEU A 97 13.76 13.03 -29.09
CA LEU A 97 13.64 14.41 -29.61
C LEU A 97 12.32 14.62 -30.36
N LYS A 98 11.91 13.64 -31.16
CA LYS A 98 10.67 13.69 -31.96
C LYS A 98 9.41 13.60 -31.08
N MET A 99 9.43 12.81 -30.01
CA MET A 99 8.32 12.70 -29.03
C MET A 99 7.99 14.04 -28.34
N GLY A 100 9.00 14.88 -28.09
CA GLY A 100 8.80 16.24 -27.55
C GLY A 100 8.15 17.20 -28.54
N THR A 101 8.19 16.89 -29.84
CA THR A 101 7.62 17.71 -30.93
C THR A 101 6.34 17.13 -31.54
N MET A 102 5.96 15.91 -31.16
CA MET A 102 4.79 15.21 -31.69
C MET A 102 3.49 15.84 -31.18
N ARG A 103 2.51 15.98 -32.07
CA ARG A 103 1.15 16.30 -31.68
C ARG A 103 0.53 15.10 -30.95
N GLN A 104 -0.42 15.36 -30.05
CA GLN A 104 -1.06 14.33 -29.23
C GLN A 104 -1.69 13.20 -30.07
N GLU A 105 -2.30 13.52 -31.21
CA GLU A 105 -2.90 12.56 -32.14
C GLU A 105 -1.86 11.57 -32.72
N GLU A 106 -0.69 12.08 -33.10
CA GLU A 106 0.41 11.28 -33.64
C GLU A 106 1.01 10.37 -32.57
N LEU A 107 1.12 10.88 -31.34
CA LEU A 107 1.59 10.12 -30.19
C LEU A 107 0.65 8.95 -29.86
N VAL A 108 -0.66 9.20 -29.83
CA VAL A 108 -1.68 8.16 -29.60
C VAL A 108 -1.62 7.11 -30.70
N HIS A 109 -1.51 7.51 -31.97
CA HIS A 109 -1.40 6.58 -33.09
C HIS A 109 -0.15 5.69 -32.99
N GLU A 110 1.01 6.29 -32.72
CA GLU A 110 2.26 5.52 -32.62
C GLU A 110 2.23 4.59 -31.40
N PHE A 111 1.72 5.05 -30.26
CA PHE A 111 1.52 4.21 -29.09
C PHE A 111 0.59 3.02 -29.40
N HIS A 112 -0.58 3.28 -29.99
CA HIS A 112 -1.56 2.23 -30.31
C HIS A 112 -0.97 1.16 -31.22
N LYS A 113 -0.13 1.56 -32.19
CA LYS A 113 0.59 0.63 -33.06
C LYS A 113 1.51 -0.31 -32.27
N HIS A 114 2.24 0.21 -31.28
CA HIS A 114 3.14 -0.59 -30.44
C HIS A 114 2.37 -1.60 -29.58
N VAL A 115 1.36 -1.13 -28.84
CA VAL A 115 0.57 -2.00 -27.95
C VAL A 115 -0.32 -2.98 -28.72
N SER A 116 -0.67 -2.71 -29.98
CA SER A 116 -1.48 -3.64 -30.79
C SER A 116 -0.67 -4.78 -31.40
N MET A 117 0.62 -4.55 -31.69
CA MET A 117 1.42 -5.52 -32.44
C MET A 117 2.24 -6.46 -31.54
N LYS A 118 2.67 -5.97 -30.37
CA LYS A 118 3.70 -6.62 -29.56
C LYS A 118 3.20 -6.98 -28.16
N SER A 119 3.84 -7.99 -27.57
CA SER A 119 3.58 -8.37 -26.18
C SER A 119 4.16 -7.36 -25.19
N TYR A 120 3.40 -6.99 -24.15
CA TYR A 120 3.85 -6.03 -23.15
C TYR A 120 3.60 -6.49 -21.71
N LEU A 121 4.50 -6.08 -20.82
CA LEU A 121 4.39 -6.15 -19.36
C LEU A 121 4.43 -4.73 -18.79
N ILE A 122 3.33 -4.26 -18.23
CA ILE A 122 3.27 -2.90 -17.69
C ILE A 122 2.90 -2.93 -16.22
N VAL A 123 3.66 -2.23 -15.40
CA VAL A 123 3.38 -2.02 -13.98
C VAL A 123 2.87 -0.61 -13.78
N PHE A 124 1.69 -0.46 -13.17
CA PHE A 124 1.14 0.80 -12.70
C PHE A 124 1.25 0.88 -11.19
N ASN A 125 1.97 1.89 -10.68
CA ASN A 125 2.08 2.17 -9.26
C ASN A 125 1.18 3.32 -8.82
N ASP A 126 0.75 3.24 -7.56
CA ASP A 126 0.03 4.28 -6.82
C ASP A 126 -1.31 4.69 -7.42
N LEU A 127 -2.02 3.74 -8.06
CA LEU A 127 -3.34 4.03 -8.61
C LEU A 127 -4.30 4.37 -7.46
N SER A 128 -4.85 5.59 -7.48
CA SER A 128 -5.54 6.16 -6.31
C SER A 128 -7.06 5.99 -6.41
N THR A 129 -7.62 6.04 -7.62
CA THR A 129 -9.06 5.81 -7.84
C THR A 129 -9.33 4.82 -8.98
N ILE A 130 -10.55 4.26 -8.98
CA ILE A 130 -11.00 3.39 -10.07
C ILE A 130 -11.26 4.18 -11.36
N GLU A 131 -11.57 5.47 -11.28
CA GLU A 131 -11.75 6.31 -12.47
C GLU A 131 -10.42 6.47 -13.22
N GLU A 132 -9.30 6.59 -12.50
CA GLU A 132 -7.96 6.59 -13.10
C GLU A 132 -7.68 5.29 -13.85
N TRP A 133 -8.07 4.14 -13.28
CA TRP A 133 -7.99 2.85 -13.98
C TRP A 133 -8.85 2.82 -15.24
N ASP A 134 -10.08 3.31 -15.15
CA ASP A 134 -11.04 3.31 -16.27
C ASP A 134 -10.52 4.12 -17.45
N TRP A 135 -9.77 5.19 -17.18
CA TRP A 135 -9.10 5.97 -18.21
C TRP A 135 -7.88 5.24 -18.76
N VAL A 136 -7.01 4.73 -17.90
CA VAL A 136 -5.79 4.02 -18.29
C VAL A 136 -6.09 2.78 -19.13
N LYS A 137 -7.07 1.96 -18.74
CA LYS A 137 -7.40 0.71 -19.44
C LYS A 137 -7.86 0.93 -20.88
N THR A 138 -8.42 2.11 -21.20
CA THR A 138 -8.87 2.43 -22.58
C THR A 138 -7.73 2.47 -23.59
N TYR A 139 -6.49 2.66 -23.14
CA TYR A 139 -5.30 2.68 -23.99
C TYR A 139 -4.76 1.29 -24.34
N PHE A 140 -5.19 0.24 -23.65
CA PHE A 140 -4.61 -1.10 -23.75
C PHE A 140 -5.61 -2.11 -24.30
N PRO A 141 -5.63 -2.33 -25.63
CA PRO A 141 -6.48 -3.35 -26.21
C PRO A 141 -5.96 -4.75 -25.91
N ASP A 142 -6.87 -5.72 -25.87
CA ASP A 142 -6.49 -7.14 -25.91
C ASP A 142 -6.05 -7.51 -27.32
N ASN A 143 -4.74 -7.67 -27.49
CA ASN A 143 -4.10 -7.98 -28.76
C ASN A 143 -3.82 -9.49 -28.94
N LYS A 144 -4.28 -10.34 -28.00
CA LYS A 144 -4.03 -11.79 -27.96
C LYS A 144 -2.55 -12.20 -27.99
N LYS A 145 -1.64 -11.31 -27.56
CA LYS A 145 -0.19 -11.57 -27.48
C LYS A 145 0.28 -12.01 -26.09
N GLY A 146 -0.65 -12.18 -25.14
CA GLY A 146 -0.34 -12.63 -23.78
C GLY A 146 0.14 -11.51 -22.87
N CYS A 147 -0.27 -10.27 -23.16
CA CYS A 147 0.11 -9.10 -22.41
C CYS A 147 -0.32 -9.17 -20.95
N ARG A 148 0.44 -8.50 -20.08
CA ARG A 148 0.20 -8.45 -18.64
C ARG A 148 0.26 -7.01 -18.16
N ILE A 149 -0.74 -6.63 -17.37
CA ILE A 149 -0.73 -5.38 -16.63
C ILE A 149 -0.75 -5.73 -15.14
N ILE A 150 0.17 -5.15 -14.38
CA ILE A 150 0.22 -5.25 -12.92
C ILE A 150 -0.18 -3.90 -12.36
N VAL A 151 -1.17 -3.86 -11.47
CA VAL A 151 -1.63 -2.64 -10.81
C VAL A 151 -1.31 -2.73 -9.32
N SER A 152 -0.43 -1.87 -8.82
CA SER A 152 -0.17 -1.69 -7.40
C SER A 152 -1.04 -0.56 -6.88
N THR A 153 -1.82 -0.81 -5.83
CA THR A 153 -2.63 0.21 -5.16
C THR A 153 -2.72 -0.03 -3.67
N GLU A 154 -2.83 1.05 -2.91
CA GLU A 154 -3.08 0.99 -1.47
C GLU A 154 -4.59 0.83 -1.16
N GLN A 155 -5.45 1.05 -2.15
CA GLN A 155 -6.90 0.97 -2.01
C GLN A 155 -7.38 -0.44 -2.39
N ASN A 156 -7.90 -1.18 -1.41
CA ASN A 156 -8.44 -2.53 -1.64
C ASN A 156 -9.57 -2.53 -2.69
N GLU A 157 -10.44 -1.51 -2.65
CA GLU A 157 -11.53 -1.37 -3.61
C GLU A 157 -11.01 -1.27 -5.04
N VAL A 158 -10.03 -0.38 -5.28
CA VAL A 158 -9.38 -0.22 -6.59
C VAL A 158 -8.74 -1.54 -7.02
N ALA A 159 -7.96 -2.20 -6.14
CA ALA A 159 -7.35 -3.49 -6.46
C ALA A 159 -8.41 -4.52 -6.88
N SER A 160 -9.51 -4.61 -6.15
CA SER A 160 -10.57 -5.58 -6.44
C SER A 160 -11.32 -5.29 -7.74
N LEU A 161 -11.41 -4.04 -8.17
CA LEU A 161 -12.21 -3.60 -9.33
C LEU A 161 -11.39 -3.47 -10.62
N CYS A 162 -10.06 -3.49 -10.56
CA CYS A 162 -9.20 -3.40 -11.74
C CYS A 162 -9.22 -4.65 -12.66
N LEU A 163 -9.84 -5.75 -12.23
CA LEU A 163 -9.87 -7.01 -12.97
C LEU A 163 -10.95 -7.04 -14.08
N PHE A 164 -10.67 -7.76 -15.16
CA PHE A 164 -11.58 -7.88 -16.30
C PHE A 164 -12.62 -9.00 -16.15
N GLY A 165 -12.39 -9.99 -15.29
CA GLY A 165 -13.23 -11.19 -15.14
C GLY A 165 -14.28 -11.15 -14.02
N GLN A 166 -15.26 -12.06 -14.12
CA GLN A 166 -16.33 -12.23 -13.12
C GLN A 166 -15.91 -13.09 -11.90
N GLU A 167 -14.87 -13.92 -12.04
CA GLU A 167 -14.38 -14.79 -10.97
C GLU A 167 -12.96 -14.40 -10.53
N LYS A 168 -12.84 -14.01 -9.26
CA LYS A 168 -11.60 -13.48 -8.67
C LYS A 168 -10.85 -14.57 -7.88
N LEU A 169 -9.55 -14.72 -8.13
CA LEU A 169 -8.60 -15.39 -7.25
C LEU A 169 -7.93 -14.35 -6.36
N VAL A 170 -7.86 -14.61 -5.07
CA VAL A 170 -7.07 -13.83 -4.12
C VAL A 170 -5.94 -14.71 -3.62
N LEU A 171 -4.70 -14.30 -3.90
CA LEU A 171 -3.50 -14.99 -3.45
C LEU A 171 -2.85 -14.18 -2.34
N GLU A 172 -2.60 -14.80 -1.18
CA GLU A 172 -1.82 -14.20 -0.10
C GLU A 172 -0.32 -14.40 -0.40
N LEU A 173 0.39 -13.32 -0.61
CA LEU A 173 1.84 -13.28 -0.80
C LEU A 173 2.50 -13.03 0.56
N LYS A 174 2.93 -14.11 1.21
CA LYS A 174 3.65 -14.03 2.49
C LYS A 174 5.09 -13.58 2.25
N GLN A 175 5.48 -12.46 2.84
CA GLN A 175 6.89 -12.08 2.92
C GLN A 175 7.53 -12.68 4.18
N PRO A 176 8.69 -13.35 4.08
CA PRO A 176 9.33 -14.00 5.22
C PRO A 176 9.85 -13.04 6.31
N TYR A 177 9.92 -11.73 6.04
CA TYR A 177 10.55 -10.74 6.92
C TYR A 177 9.68 -9.49 7.22
N ALA A 178 8.39 -9.49 6.86
CA ALA A 178 7.51 -8.34 7.10
C ALA A 178 6.17 -8.78 7.70
N ASP A 179 5.74 -8.09 8.78
CA ASP A 179 4.41 -8.25 9.42
C ASP A 179 3.25 -7.71 8.55
N HIS A 180 3.44 -7.57 7.24
CA HIS A 180 2.48 -6.99 6.32
C HIS A 180 2.05 -8.02 5.30
N ASN A 181 0.74 -8.30 5.27
CA ASN A 181 0.16 -9.18 4.26
C ASN A 181 0.00 -8.40 2.95
N ILE A 182 0.51 -8.98 1.86
CA ILE A 182 0.30 -8.54 0.49
C ILE A 182 -0.61 -9.56 -0.18
N TYR A 183 -1.57 -9.09 -0.95
CA TYR A 183 -2.56 -9.87 -1.66
C TYR A 183 -2.46 -9.54 -3.14
N ALA A 184 -2.53 -10.57 -3.99
CA ALA A 184 -2.66 -10.40 -5.43
C ALA A 184 -4.05 -10.89 -5.86
N PHE A 185 -4.79 -10.07 -6.60
CA PHE A 185 -6.01 -10.46 -7.25
C PHE A 185 -5.73 -10.78 -8.72
N CYS A 186 -6.27 -11.89 -9.20
CA CYS A 186 -6.14 -12.36 -10.58
C CYS A 186 -7.48 -12.93 -11.05
N ASP A 187 -7.75 -12.91 -12.35
CA ASP A 187 -8.88 -13.65 -12.91
C ASP A 187 -8.64 -15.16 -12.83
N LYS A 188 -9.65 -15.94 -12.41
CA LYS A 188 -9.62 -17.41 -12.55
C LYS A 188 -9.52 -17.74 -14.03
N GLY A 189 -8.44 -18.42 -14.41
CA GLY A 189 -8.34 -18.98 -15.75
C GLY A 189 -9.49 -19.97 -15.98
N LYS A 190 -10.05 -19.99 -17.20
CA LYS A 190 -10.90 -21.08 -17.68
C LYS A 190 -10.06 -22.33 -17.94
N ASP A 191 -9.38 -22.83 -16.92
CA ASP A 191 -8.82 -24.17 -16.89
C ASP A 191 -8.35 -24.44 -15.46
N GLY A 192 -9.08 -25.32 -14.77
CA GLY A 192 -8.58 -25.95 -13.57
C GLY A 192 -7.55 -26.98 -13.98
N THR A 193 -6.27 -26.65 -13.85
CA THR A 193 -5.19 -27.64 -13.77
C THR A 193 -3.97 -27.03 -13.11
N ASP A 194 -3.55 -27.69 -12.04
CA ASP A 194 -2.42 -27.36 -11.18
C ASP A 194 -1.10 -27.17 -11.93
N VAL A 195 -0.36 -26.12 -11.60
CA VAL A 195 1.11 -26.14 -11.62
C VAL A 195 1.60 -25.53 -10.31
N VAL A 196 1.74 -26.40 -9.31
CA VAL A 196 2.60 -26.18 -8.15
C VAL A 196 4.00 -26.59 -8.58
N GLU A 197 4.92 -25.64 -8.76
CA GLU A 197 6.35 -25.96 -8.74
C GLU A 197 6.84 -25.91 -7.28
N GLN A 198 7.35 -27.05 -6.81
CA GLN A 198 7.71 -27.32 -5.43
C GLN A 198 9.12 -26.84 -5.06
N GLY A 199 9.27 -26.50 -3.77
CA GLY A 199 10.43 -26.85 -2.96
C GLY A 199 10.36 -26.28 -1.52
N PRO A 200 10.91 -26.94 -0.48
CA PRO A 200 10.87 -28.37 -0.19
C PRO A 200 10.16 -28.71 1.15
N SER A 201 9.45 -29.84 1.10
CA SER A 201 9.20 -30.81 2.18
C SER A 201 8.43 -30.39 3.44
N SER A 202 7.17 -30.85 3.52
CA SER A 202 6.64 -31.40 4.76
C SER A 202 6.01 -32.78 4.50
N ASN A 203 6.33 -33.71 5.39
CA ASN A 203 6.01 -35.12 5.30
C ASN A 203 4.49 -35.38 5.31
N THR A 204 4.08 -36.36 4.50
CA THR A 204 2.73 -36.90 4.42
C THR A 204 2.45 -37.92 5.53
N VAL A 205 1.23 -37.88 6.09
CA VAL A 205 0.50 -39.06 6.59
C VAL A 205 -0.99 -38.89 6.20
N PRO A 206 -1.68 -39.92 5.67
CA PRO A 206 -2.97 -39.75 4.99
C PRO A 206 -4.21 -40.08 5.85
N THR A 207 -5.33 -39.51 5.40
CA THR A 207 -6.73 -39.99 5.45
C THR A 207 -7.38 -40.31 6.80
N ASP A 208 -8.46 -39.58 7.13
CA ASP A 208 -9.80 -40.12 6.85
C ASP A 208 -10.90 -39.03 6.83
N GLY A 209 -11.93 -39.30 6.03
CA GLY A 209 -12.94 -38.34 5.60
C GLY A 209 -13.92 -37.88 6.68
N ASN A 210 -14.54 -36.73 6.45
CA ASN A 210 -15.99 -36.60 6.22
C ASN A 210 -16.37 -35.12 6.08
N ASN A 211 -17.35 -34.88 5.22
CA ASN A 211 -17.89 -33.59 4.83
C ASN A 211 -18.51 -32.85 6.02
N ASN A 212 -18.18 -31.56 6.16
CA ASN A 212 -19.15 -30.48 6.38
C ASN A 212 -18.47 -29.11 6.40
N SER A 213 -19.01 -28.18 5.59
CA SER A 213 -19.04 -26.73 5.83
C SER A 213 -17.73 -26.08 6.29
N ALA A 214 -16.84 -25.74 5.35
CA ALA A 214 -15.77 -24.79 5.62
C ALA A 214 -16.30 -23.36 5.49
N CYS A 215 -16.93 -22.93 6.58
CA CYS A 215 -16.99 -21.57 7.11
C CYS A 215 -16.30 -20.51 6.23
N ALA A 216 -17.11 -19.62 5.65
CA ALA A 216 -16.68 -18.26 5.35
C ALA A 216 -16.16 -17.66 6.66
N LYS A 217 -14.85 -17.80 6.92
CA LYS A 217 -14.20 -17.13 8.02
C LYS A 217 -14.05 -15.68 7.59
N GLU A 218 -15.04 -14.90 7.98
CA GLU A 218 -14.91 -13.48 8.24
C GLU A 218 -13.66 -13.30 9.12
N LEU A 219 -12.55 -12.90 8.51
CA LEU A 219 -11.27 -12.75 9.18
C LEU A 219 -11.06 -11.26 9.42
N THR A 220 -11.56 -10.86 10.58
CA THR A 220 -11.17 -9.66 11.31
C THR A 220 -9.65 -9.51 11.28
N ARG A 221 -9.17 -8.31 10.93
CA ARG A 221 -7.75 -7.94 11.03
C ARG A 221 -7.30 -8.27 12.43
N THR A 222 -6.45 -9.28 12.55
CA THR A 222 -5.80 -9.66 13.79
C THR A 222 -5.14 -8.44 14.40
N ASP A 223 -5.48 -8.19 15.66
CA ASP A 223 -5.03 -7.10 16.50
C ASP A 223 -3.51 -6.95 16.49
N THR A 224 -3.00 -6.04 15.67
CA THR A 224 -1.63 -5.52 15.84
C THR A 224 -1.69 -4.39 16.87
N THR A 225 -1.98 -4.75 18.12
CA THR A 225 -1.81 -3.86 19.26
C THR A 225 -0.37 -3.36 19.23
N ILE A 226 -0.17 -2.04 19.15
CA ILE A 226 1.14 -1.36 19.08
C ILE A 226 2.03 -1.68 20.30
N ALA A 227 1.50 -2.41 21.29
CA ALA A 227 2.18 -2.89 22.49
C ALA A 227 3.11 -4.09 22.29
N VAL A 228 3.12 -4.79 21.14
CA VAL A 228 4.10 -5.87 20.93
C VAL A 228 5.43 -5.25 20.47
N ALA A 229 6.45 -5.39 21.33
CA ALA A 229 7.79 -4.84 21.19
C ALA A 229 8.47 -5.23 19.87
N LEU A 230 8.26 -4.42 18.82
CA LEU A 230 9.15 -4.39 17.67
C LEU A 230 10.41 -3.65 18.09
N LYS A 231 11.56 -4.29 17.86
CA LYS A 231 12.90 -3.70 17.99
C LYS A 231 12.96 -2.53 17.01
N VAL A 232 12.61 -1.32 17.46
CA VAL A 232 12.55 -0.16 16.56
C VAL A 232 13.98 0.18 16.17
N SER A 233 14.36 -0.19 14.95
CA SER A 233 15.67 0.10 14.35
C SER A 233 15.83 1.59 14.16
N GLN A 234 16.97 2.14 14.57
CA GLN A 234 17.30 3.57 14.72
C GLN A 234 16.49 4.54 13.83
N LEU A 235 15.97 5.61 14.44
CA LEU A 235 15.30 6.70 13.72
C LEU A 235 16.36 7.54 13.01
N ILE A 236 16.42 7.43 11.68
CA ILE A 236 17.39 8.16 10.85
C ILE A 236 16.70 9.38 10.22
N GLY A 237 17.35 10.54 10.27
CA GLY A 237 16.93 11.75 9.55
C GLY A 237 15.63 12.43 10.01
N ARG A 238 15.06 12.04 11.16
CA ARG A 238 13.79 12.59 11.69
C ARG A 238 13.90 13.15 13.11
N GLU A 239 15.12 13.40 13.58
CA GLU A 239 15.34 13.84 14.95
C GLU A 239 14.77 15.24 15.20
N LYS A 240 14.78 16.12 14.18
CA LYS A 240 14.19 17.45 14.26
C LYS A 240 12.68 17.40 14.46
N GLU A 241 11.97 16.61 13.65
CA GLU A 241 10.53 16.44 13.75
C GLU A 241 10.14 15.79 15.08
N LYS A 242 10.90 14.77 15.52
CA LYS A 242 10.74 14.15 16.84
C LYS A 242 10.86 15.17 17.96
N GLN A 243 11.91 15.99 17.96
CA GLN A 243 12.15 17.00 18.98
C GLN A 243 11.05 18.07 18.99
N ASP A 244 10.59 18.52 17.82
CA ASP A 244 9.50 19.49 17.70
C ASP A 244 8.19 18.94 18.27
N ILE A 245 7.84 17.70 17.95
CA ILE A 245 6.62 17.06 18.48
C ILE A 245 6.74 16.86 19.99
N ILE A 246 7.89 16.38 20.51
CA ILE A 246 8.11 16.26 21.95
C ILE A 246 7.97 17.62 22.65
N LYS A 247 8.51 18.69 22.05
CA LYS A 247 8.37 20.04 22.59
C LYS A 247 6.90 20.47 22.65
N LYS A 248 6.12 20.21 21.60
CA LYS A 248 4.67 20.48 21.57
C LYS A 248 3.91 19.66 22.63
N LEU A 249 4.27 18.39 22.82
CA LEU A 249 3.68 17.53 23.85
C LEU A 249 4.00 17.99 25.28
N LYS A 250 5.18 18.60 25.48
CA LYS A 250 5.61 19.14 26.78
C LYS A 250 5.11 20.54 27.07
N ALA A 251 4.69 21.29 26.06
CA ALA A 251 4.21 22.65 26.23
C ALA A 251 2.96 22.65 27.11
N ASN A 252 2.87 23.53 28.11
CA ASN A 252 1.62 23.73 28.84
C ASN A 252 0.62 24.41 27.90
N ALA A 253 -0.60 23.88 27.81
CA ALA A 253 -1.61 24.47 26.94
C ALA A 253 -1.97 25.85 27.47
N ALA A 254 -1.90 26.88 26.62
CA ALA A 254 -2.33 28.23 26.99
C ALA A 254 -3.87 28.32 27.17
N SER A 255 -4.60 27.28 26.76
CA SER A 255 -6.06 27.19 26.80
C SER A 255 -6.53 25.94 27.53
N LYS A 256 -7.71 25.99 28.14
CA LYS A 256 -8.33 24.85 28.84
C LYS A 256 -8.77 23.67 27.94
N GLN A 257 -8.39 23.69 26.67
CA GLN A 257 -8.86 22.76 25.65
C GLN A 257 -7.85 21.64 25.43
N LEU A 258 -8.36 20.48 25.01
CA LEU A 258 -7.55 19.35 24.59
C LEU A 258 -6.71 19.72 23.36
N GLU A 259 -5.40 19.55 23.45
CA GLU A 259 -4.52 19.81 22.32
C GLU A 259 -4.34 18.56 21.45
N VAL A 260 -4.65 18.72 20.17
CA VAL A 260 -4.42 17.73 19.13
C VAL A 260 -3.20 18.16 18.32
N ILE A 261 -2.25 17.25 18.16
CA ILE A 261 -1.07 17.37 17.31
C ILE A 261 -1.27 16.43 16.13
N THR A 262 -1.23 16.96 14.91
CA THR A 262 -1.41 16.15 13.71
C THR A 262 -0.10 16.02 12.97
N ILE A 263 0.17 14.81 12.49
CA ILE A 263 1.35 14.48 11.69
C ILE A 263 0.83 14.07 10.32
N CYS A 264 1.14 14.88 9.30
CA CYS A 264 0.64 14.67 7.95
C CYS A 264 1.77 14.52 6.92
N GLY A 265 1.46 13.88 5.80
CA GLY A 265 2.41 13.64 4.71
C GLY A 265 2.04 12.39 3.91
N MET A 266 2.65 12.21 2.74
CA MET A 266 2.37 11.08 1.85
C MET A 266 2.53 9.70 2.54
N GLY A 267 1.90 8.68 1.94
CA GLY A 267 2.11 7.28 2.31
C GLY A 267 3.60 6.91 2.28
N GLY A 268 4.03 6.00 3.15
CA GLY A 268 5.43 5.53 3.17
C GLY A 268 6.47 6.47 3.79
N LEU A 269 6.14 7.71 4.15
CA LEU A 269 7.10 8.67 4.74
C LEU A 269 7.56 8.37 6.18
N GLY A 270 7.00 7.33 6.81
CA GLY A 270 7.38 6.92 8.16
C GLY A 270 6.66 7.65 9.30
N LYS A 271 5.46 8.22 9.07
CA LYS A 271 4.65 8.89 10.12
C LYS A 271 4.43 7.99 11.35
N THR A 272 3.92 6.77 11.13
CA THR A 272 3.69 5.77 12.17
C THR A 272 4.99 5.40 12.88
N THR A 273 6.11 5.29 12.15
CA THR A 273 7.43 5.02 12.73
C THR A 273 7.88 6.17 13.63
N LEU A 274 7.76 7.41 13.19
CA LEU A 274 8.09 8.59 13.99
C LEU A 274 7.27 8.64 15.28
N VAL A 275 5.96 8.40 15.18
CA VAL A 275 5.07 8.36 16.34
C VAL A 275 5.42 7.25 17.31
N LYS A 276 5.76 6.05 16.82
CA LYS A 276 6.25 4.95 17.68
C LYS A 276 7.49 5.36 18.47
N TYR A 277 8.44 6.04 17.83
CA TYR A 277 9.63 6.58 18.50
C TYR A 277 9.31 7.63 19.57
N ILE A 278 8.41 8.55 19.25
CA ILE A 278 7.99 9.59 20.19
C ILE A 278 7.28 8.93 21.38
N TYR A 279 6.33 8.04 21.12
CA TYR A 279 5.59 7.31 22.14
C TYR A 279 6.55 6.55 23.07
N GLN A 280 7.56 5.86 22.54
CA GLN A 280 8.53 5.12 23.37
C GLN A 280 9.54 6.02 24.12
N SER A 281 9.51 7.34 23.92
CA SER A 281 10.40 8.26 24.63
C SER A 281 10.19 8.19 26.15
N GLN A 282 11.28 7.99 26.89
CA GLN A 282 11.27 7.95 28.36
C GLN A 282 10.74 9.27 28.94
N ASP A 283 11.09 10.39 28.31
CA ASP A 283 10.62 11.73 28.66
C ASP A 283 9.10 11.85 28.73
N LEU A 284 8.37 11.17 27.83
CA LEU A 284 6.91 11.22 27.81
C LEU A 284 6.29 10.20 28.76
N THR A 285 6.99 9.11 29.03
CA THR A 285 6.49 8.02 29.89
C THR A 285 6.24 8.50 31.31
N ALA A 286 7.10 9.37 31.84
CA ALA A 286 6.91 9.95 33.18
C ALA A 286 5.85 11.07 33.23
N MET A 287 5.40 11.58 32.07
CA MET A 287 4.50 12.74 32.01
C MET A 287 3.02 12.37 31.96
N PHE A 288 2.67 11.22 31.40
CA PHE A 288 1.26 10.84 31.17
C PHE A 288 0.89 9.61 31.99
N ASP A 289 -0.12 9.75 32.84
CA ASP A 289 -0.65 8.67 33.70
C ASP A 289 -1.31 7.56 32.88
N LYS A 290 -1.89 7.92 31.74
CA LYS A 290 -2.61 7.01 30.85
C LYS A 290 -2.15 7.18 29.42
N ARG A 291 -1.90 6.07 28.74
CA ARG A 291 -1.39 6.10 27.38
C ARG A 291 -2.00 4.99 26.54
N ALA A 292 -2.40 5.33 25.34
CA ALA A 292 -2.88 4.37 24.35
C ALA A 292 -2.39 4.76 22.96
N CYS A 293 -2.15 3.75 22.14
CA CYS A 293 -1.75 3.91 20.75
C CYS A 293 -2.57 2.93 19.91
N VAL A 294 -3.53 3.48 19.17
CA VAL A 294 -4.49 2.71 18.37
C VAL A 294 -4.39 3.10 16.92
N THR A 295 -4.39 2.11 16.03
CA THR A 295 -4.55 2.33 14.59
C THR A 295 -6.03 2.12 14.25
N ILE A 296 -6.58 3.02 13.44
CA ILE A 296 -7.97 2.89 12.98
C ILE A 296 -8.12 1.62 12.14
N LYS A 297 -8.94 0.68 12.63
CA LYS A 297 -9.30 -0.52 11.88
C LYS A 297 -10.19 -0.15 10.69
N ARG A 298 -10.09 -0.99 9.64
CA ARG A 298 -10.84 -0.83 8.39
C ARG A 298 -11.73 -2.06 8.18
N PRO A 299 -13.04 -1.88 7.91
CA PRO A 299 -13.76 -0.60 7.78
C PRO A 299 -13.83 0.19 9.10
N PHE A 300 -13.97 1.52 9.02
CA PHE A 300 -13.99 2.39 10.20
C PHE A 300 -15.25 2.13 11.04
N ASN A 301 -15.06 1.86 12.33
CA ASN A 301 -16.11 1.70 13.31
C ASN A 301 -15.69 2.36 14.63
N PRO A 302 -16.39 3.40 15.11
CA PRO A 302 -16.07 4.07 16.36
C PRO A 302 -16.05 3.13 17.58
N SER A 303 -16.90 2.10 17.58
CA SER A 303 -16.98 1.12 18.68
C SER A 303 -15.73 0.26 18.77
N ASP A 304 -15.14 -0.12 17.63
CA ASP A 304 -13.92 -0.92 17.58
C ASP A 304 -12.70 -0.11 18.04
N LEU A 305 -12.64 1.17 17.68
CA LEU A 305 -11.63 2.09 18.18
C LEU A 305 -11.74 2.24 19.71
N LEU A 306 -12.97 2.45 20.20
CA LEU A 306 -13.26 2.61 21.61
C LEU A 306 -12.90 1.35 22.41
N ALA A 307 -13.22 0.16 21.90
CA ALA A 307 -12.80 -1.11 22.49
C ALA A 307 -11.28 -1.23 22.56
N SER A 308 -10.57 -0.87 21.47
CA SER A 308 -9.10 -0.90 21.41
C SER A 308 -8.45 0.07 22.41
N LEU A 309 -9.06 1.24 22.62
CA LEU A 309 -8.63 2.20 23.63
C LEU A 309 -8.83 1.66 25.04
N LEU A 310 -10.01 1.10 25.31
CA LEU A 310 -10.33 0.51 26.62
C LEU A 310 -9.39 -0.64 26.96
N GLU A 311 -9.06 -1.49 26.00
CA GLU A 311 -8.12 -2.61 26.20
C GLU A 311 -6.74 -2.12 26.63
N GLN A 312 -6.23 -1.04 26.04
CA GLN A 312 -4.91 -0.49 26.38
C GLN A 312 -4.90 0.34 27.66
N LEU A 313 -6.02 0.97 28.01
CA LEU A 313 -6.12 1.88 29.16
C LEU A 313 -6.56 1.18 30.46
N CYS A 314 -7.25 0.04 30.35
CA CYS A 314 -7.66 -0.77 31.50
C CYS A 314 -6.43 -1.43 32.15
N GLU A 315 -6.32 -1.26 33.45
CA GLU A 315 -5.43 -2.10 34.25
C GLU A 315 -6.10 -3.48 34.41
N LYS A 316 -5.29 -4.56 34.40
CA LYS A 316 -5.76 -5.96 34.34
C LYS A 316 -6.74 -6.37 35.46
N GLU A 317 -6.91 -5.54 36.50
CA GLU A 317 -7.73 -5.84 37.67
C GLU A 317 -9.11 -5.16 37.69
N ALA A 318 -9.42 -4.24 36.76
CA ALA A 318 -10.63 -3.41 36.83
C ALA A 318 -11.89 -3.98 36.14
N VAL A 319 -11.88 -5.24 35.69
CA VAL A 319 -13.00 -5.81 34.92
C VAL A 319 -13.86 -6.72 35.78
N ARG A 320 -14.65 -6.13 36.69
CA ARG A 320 -15.81 -6.81 37.29
C ARG A 320 -17.05 -5.90 37.25
N GLY A 321 -17.94 -6.21 36.31
CA GLY A 321 -19.38 -6.20 36.59
C GLY A 321 -20.22 -4.96 36.30
N GLU A 322 -19.69 -3.84 35.82
CA GLU A 322 -20.54 -2.68 35.49
C GLU A 322 -21.00 -2.68 34.02
N LYS A 323 -22.33 -2.69 33.83
CA LYS A 323 -23.00 -2.41 32.55
C LYS A 323 -23.00 -0.90 32.30
N THR A 324 -21.84 -0.34 32.03
CA THR A 324 -21.69 1.06 31.61
C THR A 324 -21.43 1.14 30.12
N GLU A 325 -21.98 2.17 29.47
CA GLU A 325 -21.70 2.45 28.05
C GLU A 325 -20.18 2.58 27.85
N PRO A 326 -19.59 1.99 26.79
CA PRO A 326 -18.13 2.00 26.58
C PRO A 326 -17.52 3.41 26.59
N LYS A 327 -18.29 4.42 26.17
CA LYS A 327 -17.88 5.82 26.16
C LYS A 327 -17.73 6.37 27.58
N ASP A 328 -18.69 6.09 28.45
CA ASP A 328 -18.67 6.52 29.85
C ASP A 328 -17.54 5.83 30.61
N LYS A 329 -17.27 4.57 30.27
CA LYS A 329 -16.13 3.83 30.81
C LYS A 329 -14.78 4.41 30.38
N LEU A 330 -14.65 4.83 29.11
CA LEU A 330 -13.44 5.52 28.67
C LEU A 330 -13.28 6.85 29.41
N ALA A 331 -14.36 7.63 29.51
CA ALA A 331 -14.36 8.91 30.21
C ALA A 331 -13.94 8.76 31.67
N SER A 332 -14.43 7.74 32.39
CA SER A 332 -14.05 7.49 33.79
C SER A 332 -12.59 7.05 33.94
N LEU A 333 -12.05 6.26 32.99
CA LEU A 333 -10.65 5.80 33.03
C LEU A 333 -9.64 6.94 32.87
N ILE A 334 -9.99 7.96 32.09
CA ILE A 334 -9.12 9.11 31.78
C ILE A 334 -9.48 10.37 32.57
N ALA A 335 -10.61 10.37 33.29
CA ALA A 335 -11.03 11.48 34.14
C ALA A 335 -9.98 11.78 35.22
N GLY A 336 -9.62 13.05 35.35
CA GLY A 336 -8.64 13.53 36.34
C GLY A 336 -7.20 13.06 36.10
N LYS A 337 -6.94 12.35 35.00
CA LYS A 337 -5.61 11.82 34.63
C LYS A 337 -5.06 12.56 33.41
N ARG A 338 -3.74 12.68 33.34
CA ARG A 338 -3.05 13.20 32.16
C ARG A 338 -2.87 12.08 31.16
N PHE A 339 -3.54 12.16 30.01
CA PHE A 339 -3.47 11.11 29.00
C PHE A 339 -2.73 11.53 27.73
N LEU A 340 -2.05 10.56 27.10
CA LEU A 340 -1.53 10.67 25.75
C LEU A 340 -2.14 9.58 24.90
N ILE A 341 -2.98 9.98 23.94
CA ILE A 341 -3.65 9.04 23.03
C ILE A 341 -3.14 9.28 21.62
N VAL A 342 -2.66 8.21 20.98
CA VAL A 342 -2.28 8.22 19.58
C VAL A 342 -3.38 7.53 18.77
N ILE A 343 -3.88 8.22 17.75
CA ILE A 343 -4.81 7.70 16.74
C ILE A 343 -4.07 7.68 15.40
N ASP A 344 -3.72 6.50 14.95
CA ASP A 344 -2.94 6.29 13.73
C ASP A 344 -3.85 6.01 12.52
N ASP A 345 -3.51 6.62 11.38
CA ASP A 345 -4.11 6.45 10.05
C ASP A 345 -5.57 6.95 9.90
N LEU A 346 -5.81 8.20 10.32
CA LEU A 346 -7.08 8.92 10.10
C LEU A 346 -7.21 9.34 8.62
N LEU A 347 -8.29 8.93 7.96
CA LEU A 347 -8.53 9.12 6.53
C LEU A 347 -9.67 10.09 6.20
N PHE A 348 -10.58 10.38 7.14
CA PHE A 348 -11.67 11.34 6.90
C PHE A 348 -11.94 12.24 8.11
N THR A 349 -12.43 13.46 7.86
CA THR A 349 -12.85 14.39 8.94
C THR A 349 -14.03 13.85 9.73
N THR A 350 -14.93 13.10 9.07
CA THR A 350 -16.08 12.44 9.70
C THR A 350 -15.65 11.39 10.73
N GLU A 351 -14.49 10.74 10.54
CA GLU A 351 -13.94 9.81 11.53
C GLU A 351 -13.57 10.55 12.81
N TRP A 352 -12.94 11.72 12.68
CA TRP A 352 -12.63 12.58 13.81
C TRP A 352 -13.89 13.09 14.50
N ASP A 353 -14.89 13.53 13.73
CA ASP A 353 -16.18 13.99 14.28
C ASP A 353 -16.87 12.91 15.13
N ASN A 354 -16.77 11.65 14.72
CA ASN A 354 -17.39 10.53 15.44
C ASN A 354 -16.67 10.14 16.74
N ILE A 355 -15.41 10.55 16.93
CA ILE A 355 -14.58 10.09 18.06
C ILE A 355 -14.06 11.22 18.96
N LYS A 356 -14.03 12.48 18.50
CA LYS A 356 -13.49 13.61 19.26
C LYS A 356 -14.20 13.79 20.61
N ASP A 357 -15.50 13.50 20.66
CA ASP A 357 -16.32 13.61 21.87
C ASP A 357 -16.11 12.46 22.85
N PHE A 358 -15.23 11.50 22.55
CA PHE A 358 -14.81 10.47 23.49
C PHE A 358 -13.81 10.99 24.53
N PHE A 359 -13.16 12.13 24.24
CA PHE A 359 -12.06 12.64 25.05
C PHE A 359 -12.47 13.93 25.77
N PRO A 360 -12.36 13.99 27.10
CA PRO A 360 -12.69 15.20 27.85
C PRO A 360 -11.66 16.30 27.59
N ALA A 361 -12.13 17.55 27.56
CA ALA A 361 -11.26 18.71 27.49
C ALA A 361 -10.40 18.80 28.77
N THR A 362 -9.09 18.68 28.60
CA THR A 362 -8.12 18.78 29.70
C THR A 362 -6.89 19.52 29.20
N GLU A 363 -6.37 20.45 30.01
CA GLU A 363 -5.26 21.34 29.60
C GLU A 363 -3.93 20.58 29.46
N THR A 364 -3.83 19.43 30.13
CA THR A 364 -2.58 18.67 30.28
C THR A 364 -2.52 17.41 29.42
N SER A 365 -3.64 16.96 28.85
CA SER A 365 -3.67 15.77 28.00
C SER A 365 -3.46 16.11 26.53
N ARG A 366 -2.96 15.14 25.77
CA ARG A 366 -2.58 15.33 24.37
C ARG A 366 -3.12 14.20 23.50
N ILE A 367 -3.54 14.55 22.30
CA ILE A 367 -3.83 13.58 21.24
C ILE A 367 -2.83 13.77 20.11
N ILE A 368 -2.26 12.67 19.62
CA ILE A 368 -1.50 12.65 18.37
C ILE A 368 -2.34 11.94 17.31
N ILE A 369 -2.50 12.56 16.15
CA ILE A 369 -3.15 11.95 15.00
C ILE A 369 -2.15 11.83 13.86
N THR A 370 -2.06 10.67 13.22
CA THR A 370 -1.40 10.56 11.91
C THR A 370 -2.43 10.55 10.80
N THR A 371 -2.16 11.26 9.72
CA THR A 371 -3.00 11.29 8.53
C THR A 371 -2.16 11.46 7.28
N ARG A 372 -2.70 11.10 6.12
CA ARG A 372 -2.05 11.34 4.83
C ARG A 372 -2.35 12.71 4.27
N GLU A 373 -3.45 13.30 4.70
CA GLU A 373 -4.08 14.46 4.07
C GLU A 373 -3.90 15.71 4.92
N GLU A 374 -3.28 16.74 4.35
CA GLU A 374 -3.07 18.02 5.05
C GLU A 374 -4.40 18.69 5.41
N LYS A 375 -5.45 18.52 4.59
CA LYS A 375 -6.81 19.01 4.87
C LYS A 375 -7.38 18.43 6.17
N ILE A 376 -7.10 17.15 6.46
CA ILE A 376 -7.58 16.47 7.67
C ILE A 376 -6.79 16.96 8.89
N ALA A 377 -5.48 17.14 8.73
CA ALA A 377 -4.63 17.70 9.77
C ALA A 377 -5.11 19.10 10.22
N LYS A 378 -5.42 19.99 9.26
CA LYS A 378 -6.00 21.31 9.51
C LYS A 378 -7.38 21.25 10.15
N TYR A 379 -8.17 20.24 9.82
CA TYR A 379 -9.48 20.05 10.43
C TYR A 379 -9.38 19.63 11.91
N CYS A 380 -8.42 18.74 12.23
CA CYS A 380 -8.33 18.14 13.56
C CYS A 380 -7.52 18.98 14.56
N SER A 381 -6.66 19.89 14.09
CA SER A 381 -5.72 20.63 14.94
C SER A 381 -5.48 22.06 14.45
N LYS A 382 -5.02 22.92 15.35
CA LYS A 382 -4.60 24.29 15.02
C LYS A 382 -3.32 24.25 14.16
N ASP A 383 -3.13 25.24 13.29
CA ASP A 383 -2.02 25.26 12.33
C ASP A 383 -0.63 25.05 12.97
N TYR A 384 -0.39 25.64 14.15
CA TYR A 384 0.89 25.50 14.86
C TYR A 384 1.15 24.10 15.42
N ASN A 385 0.12 23.25 15.49
CA ASN A 385 0.18 21.86 15.94
C ASN A 385 0.26 20.85 14.78
N ILE A 386 0.30 21.34 13.53
CA ILE A 386 0.47 20.49 12.35
C ILE A 386 1.97 20.28 12.10
N CYS A 387 2.37 19.02 12.03
CA CYS A 387 3.71 18.59 11.67
C CYS A 387 3.65 17.91 10.30
N LYS A 388 4.01 18.65 9.25
CA LYS A 388 4.13 18.10 7.90
C LYS A 388 5.47 17.40 7.76
N ILE A 389 5.43 16.11 7.44
CA ILE A 389 6.61 15.30 7.17
C ILE A 389 6.85 15.31 5.66
N GLU A 390 8.07 15.66 5.26
CA GLU A 390 8.52 15.67 3.87
C GLU A 390 9.40 14.45 3.56
N LEU A 391 9.92 14.35 2.34
CA LEU A 391 10.91 13.34 1.99
C LEU A 391 12.15 13.48 2.88
N LEU A 392 12.84 12.36 3.11
CA LEU A 392 14.14 12.40 3.79
C LEU A 392 15.14 13.16 2.90
N GLU A 393 16.01 13.95 3.52
CA GLU A 393 17.16 14.53 2.82
C GLU A 393 18.04 13.39 2.29
N GLU A 394 18.67 13.62 1.13
CA GLU A 394 19.45 12.61 0.41
C GLU A 394 20.46 11.88 1.30
N LYS A 395 21.18 12.63 2.13
CA LYS A 395 22.12 12.08 3.11
C LYS A 395 21.46 11.04 4.02
N TYR A 396 20.33 11.37 4.64
CA TYR A 396 19.63 10.47 5.56
C TYR A 396 18.93 9.32 4.83
N ALA A 397 18.54 9.52 3.57
CA ALA A 397 18.03 8.44 2.72
C ALA A 397 19.12 7.40 2.40
N CYS A 398 20.35 7.86 2.11
CA CYS A 398 21.52 6.99 1.95
C CYS A 398 21.87 6.24 3.25
N ASP A 399 21.89 6.94 4.38
CA ASP A 399 22.12 6.32 5.70
C ASP A 399 21.06 5.23 5.98
N LEU A 400 19.78 5.52 5.71
CA LEU A 400 18.69 4.56 5.88
C LEU A 400 18.84 3.32 5.00
N PHE A 401 19.30 3.47 3.75
CA PHE A 401 19.50 2.36 2.80
C PHE A 401 20.73 1.50 3.14
N THR A 402 21.70 2.06 3.87
CA THR A 402 22.94 1.35 4.20
C THR A 402 22.89 0.68 5.57
N GLU A 403 22.12 1.24 6.51
CA GLU A 403 22.00 0.73 7.88
C GLU A 403 20.84 -0.27 8.11
N LYS A 404 19.90 -0.38 7.17
CA LYS A 404 18.75 -1.31 7.24
C LYS A 404 18.59 -2.08 5.94
#